data_AF-A0A7W1KFS2-F1
#
_entry.id   AF-A0A7W1KFS2-F1
#
_cell.length_a   1.000
_cell.length_b   1.000
_cell.length_c   1.000
_cell.angle_alpha   90.00
_cell.angle_beta   90.00
_cell.angle_gamma   90.00
#
_symmetry.space_group_name_H-M   'P 1'
#
loop_
_entity.id
_entity.type
_entity.pdbx_description
1 polymer ?
#
loop_
_entity_poly.entity_id
_entity_poly.type
_entity_poly.pdbx_seq_one_letter_code
_entity_poly.pdbx_strand_id
1 'polypeptide(L)'
;MNKNQKGLAVFEGLLFLMLVGILGFAGRQVYQSQEKTNTIYDNVVISEPREDYSLTRIVAAGDVACDPGSIYLNVNDPSHCQSKATAALFASLKPDAILALGDLQYEDGDFDKFKASYDKDWGIYKSKTYPAAGNHEYNTPWASGYFSYFNEGQTSGRAGENRKGYYSLDIGEWRIIALNSNCQEVGGCGENSDQYKWLKQNLTENQSSCTLAFWHHPHFSSGRYANDKASAQLSAPFWELLSQHKADVVLNGHDHLYERFSTLNTDGTPSAAGIRQFTVGTGGKSLYKQTAKNPGSERMIDDRFGVLSLDLSGEAYKWQFVATGGEILDSGTGQCNT
;
A
#
# COMPACT_ATOMS: atom_id res chain seq x y z
N MET A 1 -66.12 88.32 10.98
CA MET A 1 -66.33 88.10 9.54
C MET A 1 -65.21 87.20 9.02
N ASN A 2 -65.60 86.05 8.46
CA ASN A 2 -64.94 85.16 7.48
C ASN A 2 -63.50 84.62 7.66
N LYS A 3 -63.46 83.34 8.09
CA LYS A 3 -63.04 82.12 7.36
C LYS A 3 -61.59 81.92 6.86
N ASN A 4 -60.97 80.94 7.52
CA ASN A 4 -60.37 79.69 6.99
C ASN A 4 -59.02 79.67 6.23
N GLN A 5 -58.08 79.03 6.94
CA GLN A 5 -57.22 77.89 6.58
C GLN A 5 -55.85 78.10 5.91
N LYS A 6 -54.84 77.86 6.77
CA LYS A 6 -53.73 76.88 6.70
C LYS A 6 -52.57 77.11 5.72
N GLY A 7 -51.39 77.28 6.33
CA GLY A 7 -50.06 76.97 5.81
C GLY A 7 -49.03 77.14 6.93
N LEU A 8 -48.97 76.16 7.84
CA LEU A 8 -48.12 76.20 9.04
C LEU A 8 -46.76 75.57 8.76
N ALA A 9 -45.73 76.22 9.31
CA ALA A 9 -44.34 75.81 9.43
C ALA A 9 -44.16 74.37 9.92
N VAL A 10 -42.99 73.78 9.65
CA VAL A 10 -41.98 73.35 10.62
C VAL A 10 -40.73 72.95 9.84
N PHE A 11 -39.57 73.40 10.33
CA PHE A 11 -38.23 73.04 9.87
C PHE A 11 -38.02 71.54 10.11
N GLU A 12 -37.91 70.75 9.05
CA GLU A 12 -37.61 69.32 9.13
C GLU A 12 -36.60 68.91 8.05
N GLY A 13 -35.61 68.13 8.50
CA GLY A 13 -35.64 66.70 8.19
C GLY A 13 -34.83 66.30 6.96
N LEU A 14 -33.69 65.62 7.16
CA LEU A 14 -33.57 64.18 7.40
C LEU A 14 -33.87 63.32 6.16
N LEU A 15 -33.05 62.27 6.02
CA LEU A 15 -33.16 61.15 5.09
C LEU A 15 -32.78 61.43 3.62
N PHE A 16 -31.53 61.16 3.23
CA PHE A 16 -31.10 59.82 2.81
C PHE A 16 -29.69 59.91 2.22
N LEU A 17 -28.69 59.41 2.95
CA LEU A 17 -27.52 58.64 2.47
C LEU A 17 -26.54 58.48 3.64
N MET A 18 -26.98 57.67 4.59
CA MET A 18 -26.07 56.76 5.28
C MET A 18 -25.42 55.83 4.23
N LEU A 19 -24.23 55.33 4.56
CA LEU A 19 -23.43 54.31 3.87
C LEU A 19 -22.56 54.79 2.71
N VAL A 20 -21.48 55.56 2.97
CA VAL A 20 -20.08 55.20 2.61
C VAL A 20 -19.07 55.93 3.55
N GLY A 21 -19.48 56.23 4.79
CA GLY A 21 -18.65 57.00 5.75
C GLY A 21 -17.91 56.17 6.80
N ILE A 22 -17.95 54.84 6.75
CA ILE A 22 -17.54 53.96 7.88
C ILE A 22 -16.37 53.00 7.56
N LEU A 23 -15.88 52.90 6.33
CA LEU A 23 -14.86 51.87 5.99
C LEU A 23 -13.40 52.35 5.92
N GLY A 24 -13.12 53.63 6.12
CA GLY A 24 -11.79 54.19 5.87
C GLY A 24 -10.89 54.42 7.09
N PHE A 25 -11.42 54.41 8.32
CA PHE A 25 -10.69 54.99 9.48
C PHE A 25 -10.62 54.09 10.74
N ALA A 26 -11.01 52.82 10.64
CA ALA A 26 -10.89 51.83 11.73
C ALA A 26 -9.75 50.81 11.52
N GLY A 27 -8.86 51.03 10.55
CA GLY A 27 -7.90 50.02 10.09
C GLY A 27 -6.46 50.15 10.59
N ARG A 28 -6.11 51.08 11.49
CA ARG A 28 -4.67 51.34 11.71
C ARG A 28 -4.12 51.68 13.10
N GLN A 29 -4.89 51.82 14.18
CA GLN A 29 -4.30 52.31 15.45
C GLN A 29 -4.85 51.78 16.78
N VAL A 30 -5.80 50.84 16.84
CA VAL A 30 -6.25 50.32 18.15
C VAL A 30 -6.54 48.83 18.06
N TYR A 31 -5.54 48.00 18.41
CA TYR A 31 -5.66 46.93 19.42
C TYR A 31 -4.31 46.19 19.56
N GLN A 32 -3.30 46.91 20.04
CA GLN A 32 -2.46 46.35 21.08
C GLN A 32 -3.30 46.35 22.36
N SER A 33 -3.75 45.17 22.82
CA SER A 33 -3.89 44.77 24.24
C SER A 33 -5.00 43.73 24.40
N GLN A 34 -4.58 42.48 24.61
CA GLN A 34 -5.20 41.42 25.41
C GLN A 34 -6.74 41.36 25.53
N GLU A 35 -7.30 40.26 25.02
CA GLU A 35 -8.04 39.34 25.89
C GLU A 35 -7.89 37.89 25.44
N LYS A 36 -7.57 37.04 26.42
CA LYS A 36 -7.45 35.59 26.33
C LYS A 36 -8.77 34.95 25.92
N THR A 37 -8.77 34.16 24.86
CA THR A 37 -9.64 32.98 24.78
C THR A 37 -8.81 31.79 24.29
N ASN A 38 -8.77 30.77 25.15
CA ASN A 38 -8.12 29.48 24.93
C ASN A 38 -8.54 28.87 23.59
N THR A 39 -7.61 28.80 22.65
CA THR A 39 -7.57 27.68 21.71
C THR A 39 -6.23 27.02 21.90
N ILE A 40 -6.25 25.91 22.63
CA ILE A 40 -5.16 24.97 22.74
C ILE A 40 -5.01 24.35 21.34
N TYR A 41 -4.33 25.06 20.45
CA TYR A 41 -3.45 24.39 19.50
C TYR A 41 -2.23 24.05 20.34
N ASP A 42 -2.35 22.97 21.10
CA ASP A 42 -1.18 22.34 21.66
C ASP A 42 -0.20 22.18 20.52
N ASN A 43 1.00 22.68 20.76
CA ASN A 43 2.16 22.39 19.98
C ASN A 43 2.25 20.85 19.87
N VAL A 44 1.71 20.28 18.80
CA VAL A 44 2.25 19.05 18.26
C VAL A 44 3.58 19.49 17.67
N VAL A 45 4.56 19.62 18.57
CA VAL A 45 5.92 19.27 18.22
C VAL A 45 5.78 17.84 17.73
N ILE A 46 5.64 17.69 16.41
CA ILE A 46 6.01 16.45 15.76
C ILE A 46 7.47 16.36 16.17
N SER A 47 7.77 15.50 17.15
CA SER A 47 9.16 15.22 17.47
C SER A 47 9.78 14.87 16.13
N GLU A 48 10.74 15.68 15.69
CA GLU A 48 11.60 15.27 14.59
C GLU A 48 12.01 13.83 14.90
N PRO A 49 11.89 12.89 13.93
CA PRO A 49 12.29 11.52 14.18
C PRO A 49 13.68 11.58 14.81
N ARG A 50 13.85 10.97 15.98
CA ARG A 50 15.15 10.89 16.66
C ARG A 50 16.20 10.61 15.59
N GLU A 51 17.26 11.41 15.55
CA GLU A 51 18.36 11.35 14.57
C GLU A 51 19.13 10.01 14.53
N ASP A 52 18.59 8.90 15.06
CA ASP A 52 19.29 7.62 15.23
C ASP A 52 18.57 6.41 14.60
N TYR A 53 17.47 6.59 13.88
CA TYR A 53 16.85 5.48 13.13
C TYR A 53 17.26 5.53 11.65
N SER A 54 17.89 4.44 11.17
CA SER A 54 18.20 4.28 9.76
C SER A 54 16.93 4.09 8.95
N LEU A 55 16.56 5.10 8.16
CA LEU A 55 15.48 5.01 7.17
C LEU A 55 15.79 3.84 6.22
N THR A 56 14.87 2.89 6.11
CA THR A 56 14.99 1.79 5.15
C THR A 56 13.86 1.86 4.13
N ARG A 57 14.20 1.87 2.84
CA ARG A 57 13.22 1.91 1.76
C ARG A 57 12.97 0.53 1.20
N ILE A 58 11.72 0.10 1.32
CA ILE A 58 11.19 -1.07 0.65
C ILE A 58 10.36 -0.63 -0.57
N VAL A 59 10.48 -1.33 -1.69
CA VAL A 59 9.57 -1.18 -2.83
C VAL A 59 8.86 -2.50 -3.12
N ALA A 60 7.57 -2.47 -3.42
CA ALA A 60 6.78 -3.67 -3.61
C ALA A 60 5.81 -3.57 -4.81
N ALA A 61 5.69 -4.67 -5.56
CA ALA A 61 4.57 -4.96 -6.47
C ALA A 61 4.55 -6.47 -6.81
N GLY A 62 3.40 -6.96 -7.25
CA GLY A 62 3.19 -8.30 -7.82
C GLY A 62 2.74 -8.23 -9.27
N ASP A 63 2.49 -9.38 -9.88
CA ASP A 63 1.84 -9.49 -11.20
C ASP A 63 2.69 -8.84 -12.31
N VAL A 64 3.92 -9.31 -12.42
CA VAL A 64 5.04 -8.56 -13.01
C VAL A 64 5.23 -8.83 -14.50
N ALA A 65 5.86 -9.94 -14.87
CA ALA A 65 6.40 -10.13 -16.21
C ALA A 65 5.47 -10.96 -17.09
N CYS A 66 5.12 -10.43 -18.25
CA CYS A 66 4.41 -11.18 -19.27
C CYS A 66 5.17 -12.43 -19.72
N ASP A 67 4.42 -13.38 -20.29
CA ASP A 67 4.99 -14.52 -20.99
C ASP A 67 5.94 -14.09 -22.12
N PRO A 68 7.11 -14.74 -22.30
CA PRO A 68 8.04 -14.46 -23.39
C PRO A 68 7.42 -14.52 -24.79
N GLY A 69 6.37 -15.32 -24.96
CA GLY A 69 5.59 -15.47 -26.20
C GLY A 69 4.41 -14.51 -26.34
N SER A 70 4.17 -13.63 -25.36
CA SER A 70 3.07 -12.66 -25.42
C SER A 70 3.25 -11.71 -26.59
N ILE A 71 2.16 -11.47 -27.33
CA ILE A 71 2.11 -10.47 -28.41
C ILE A 71 2.36 -9.05 -27.91
N TYR A 72 2.17 -8.80 -26.61
CA TYR A 72 2.33 -7.49 -25.99
C TYR A 72 3.75 -7.23 -25.49
N LEU A 73 4.60 -8.26 -25.35
CA LEU A 73 5.91 -8.14 -24.67
C LEU A 73 6.84 -7.10 -25.31
N ASN A 74 6.80 -6.99 -26.64
CA ASN A 74 7.64 -6.06 -27.41
C ASN A 74 6.84 -4.91 -28.02
N VAL A 75 5.61 -4.70 -27.56
CA VAL A 75 4.72 -3.64 -28.03
C VAL A 75 4.61 -2.58 -26.94
N ASN A 76 4.61 -1.31 -27.34
CA ASN A 76 4.35 -0.20 -26.43
C ASN A 76 2.85 -0.08 -26.14
N ASP A 77 2.29 -1.05 -25.40
CA ASP A 77 0.90 -1.03 -24.92
C ASP A 77 0.87 -0.56 -23.46
N PRO A 78 0.28 0.60 -23.15
CA PRO A 78 0.22 1.12 -21.78
C PRO A 78 -0.65 0.29 -20.83
N SER A 79 -1.35 -0.74 -21.32
CA SER A 79 -2.24 -1.62 -20.55
C SER A 79 -1.65 -3.02 -20.30
N HIS A 80 -0.49 -3.36 -20.87
CA HIS A 80 0.12 -4.69 -20.78
C HIS A 80 1.66 -4.63 -20.74
N CYS A 81 2.26 -5.66 -20.15
CA CYS A 81 3.71 -5.93 -20.16
C CYS A 81 4.59 -4.73 -19.78
N GLN A 82 4.21 -4.00 -18.74
CA GLN A 82 4.91 -2.81 -18.24
C GLN A 82 6.00 -3.12 -17.20
N SER A 83 6.47 -4.37 -17.09
CA SER A 83 7.52 -4.81 -16.14
C SER A 83 8.80 -4.01 -16.27
N LYS A 84 9.20 -3.66 -17.49
CA LYS A 84 10.36 -2.80 -17.76
C LYS A 84 10.17 -1.38 -17.22
N ALA A 85 8.98 -0.82 -17.39
CA ALA A 85 8.68 0.54 -16.96
C ALA A 85 8.60 0.63 -15.43
N THR A 86 8.03 -0.37 -14.76
CA THR A 86 8.02 -0.44 -13.28
C THR A 86 9.42 -0.69 -12.72
N ALA A 87 10.23 -1.55 -13.34
CA ALA A 87 11.63 -1.77 -12.94
C ALA A 87 12.49 -0.49 -13.04
N ALA A 88 12.21 0.37 -14.03
CA ALA A 88 12.92 1.64 -14.20
C ALA A 88 12.74 2.59 -13.00
N LEU A 89 11.62 2.49 -12.27
CA LEU A 89 11.38 3.30 -11.07
C LEU A 89 12.42 3.00 -9.97
N PHE A 90 12.96 1.79 -9.90
CA PHE A 90 13.92 1.40 -8.87
C PHE A 90 15.23 2.20 -8.93
N ALA A 91 15.64 2.68 -10.11
CA ALA A 91 16.81 3.54 -10.24
C ALA A 91 16.62 4.90 -9.53
N SER A 92 15.39 5.43 -9.55
CA SER A 92 15.03 6.69 -8.89
C SER A 92 14.71 6.50 -7.40
N LEU A 93 13.97 5.44 -7.06
CA LEU A 93 13.54 5.14 -5.70
C LEU A 93 14.70 4.63 -4.84
N LYS A 94 15.66 3.92 -5.45
CA LYS A 94 16.83 3.31 -4.80
C LYS A 94 16.43 2.44 -3.59
N PRO A 95 15.63 1.38 -3.79
CA PRO A 95 15.22 0.52 -2.68
C PRO A 95 16.40 -0.18 -2.03
N ASP A 96 16.31 -0.38 -0.72
CA ASP A 96 17.17 -1.28 0.04
C ASP A 96 16.72 -2.73 -0.12
N ALA A 97 15.40 -2.94 -0.18
CA ALA A 97 14.78 -4.23 -0.47
C ALA A 97 13.59 -4.09 -1.43
N ILE A 98 13.37 -5.12 -2.24
CA ILE A 98 12.21 -5.24 -3.13
C ILE A 98 11.38 -6.44 -2.69
N LEU A 99 10.10 -6.23 -2.36
CA LEU A 99 9.16 -7.31 -2.06
C LEU A 99 8.36 -7.63 -3.33
N ALA A 100 8.63 -8.78 -3.93
CA ALA A 100 7.94 -9.21 -5.14
C ALA A 100 6.73 -10.08 -4.76
N LEU A 101 5.52 -9.58 -4.99
CA LEU A 101 4.29 -10.07 -4.32
C LEU A 101 3.60 -11.25 -5.03
N GLY A 102 4.37 -12.14 -5.66
CA GLY A 102 3.87 -13.28 -6.43
C GLY A 102 3.44 -12.94 -7.86
N ASP A 103 3.25 -13.99 -8.66
CA ASP A 103 2.96 -13.92 -10.10
C ASP A 103 4.03 -13.11 -10.84
N LEU A 104 5.26 -13.60 -10.72
CA LEU A 104 6.45 -12.88 -11.16
C LEU A 104 6.74 -13.18 -12.64
N GLN A 105 6.47 -14.41 -13.06
CA GLN A 105 6.57 -14.84 -14.45
C GLN A 105 5.29 -15.52 -14.90
N TYR A 106 4.69 -14.98 -15.97
CA TYR A 106 3.52 -15.55 -16.60
C TYR A 106 3.86 -16.37 -17.85
N GLU A 107 2.96 -17.21 -18.36
CA GLU A 107 1.73 -17.70 -17.69
C GLU A 107 2.01 -18.83 -16.68
N ASP A 108 3.27 -19.20 -16.53
CA ASP A 108 3.74 -20.20 -15.57
C ASP A 108 5.14 -19.85 -15.04
N GLY A 109 5.46 -20.34 -13.85
CA GLY A 109 6.75 -20.14 -13.19
C GLY A 109 7.91 -20.97 -13.76
N ASP A 110 7.96 -21.18 -15.08
CA ASP A 110 9.04 -21.92 -15.74
C ASP A 110 10.37 -21.16 -15.68
N PHE A 111 11.46 -21.88 -15.41
CA PHE A 111 12.79 -21.28 -15.22
C PHE A 111 13.31 -20.57 -16.47
N ASP A 112 13.10 -21.16 -17.64
CA ASP A 112 13.56 -20.55 -18.89
C ASP A 112 12.73 -19.32 -19.24
N LYS A 113 11.44 -19.31 -18.89
CA LYS A 113 10.61 -18.10 -19.01
C LYS A 113 11.06 -16.98 -18.07
N PHE A 114 11.38 -17.31 -16.81
CA PHE A 114 11.96 -16.33 -15.87
C PHE A 114 13.18 -15.64 -16.49
N LYS A 115 14.14 -16.41 -17.04
CA LYS A 115 15.31 -15.87 -17.74
C LYS A 115 14.96 -15.07 -18.99
N ALA A 116 13.90 -15.45 -19.70
CA ALA A 116 13.54 -14.86 -20.97
C ALA A 116 12.71 -13.56 -20.84
N SER A 117 12.06 -13.30 -19.71
CA SER A 117 11.20 -12.13 -19.49
C SER A 117 11.51 -11.43 -18.15
N TYR A 118 11.10 -11.98 -17.00
CA TYR A 118 11.32 -11.35 -15.69
C TYR A 118 12.78 -10.89 -15.44
N ASP A 119 13.74 -11.75 -15.78
CA ASP A 119 15.17 -11.53 -15.52
C ASP A 119 15.72 -10.29 -16.25
N LYS A 120 15.18 -9.99 -17.44
CA LYS A 120 15.61 -8.87 -18.27
C LYS A 120 15.21 -7.51 -17.72
N ASP A 121 14.15 -7.48 -16.91
CA ASP A 121 13.60 -6.26 -16.33
C ASP A 121 13.89 -6.21 -14.82
N TRP A 122 13.09 -6.92 -14.02
CA TRP A 122 13.19 -6.92 -12.56
C TRP A 122 14.40 -7.70 -12.05
N GLY A 123 14.83 -8.75 -12.76
CA GLY A 123 15.93 -9.62 -12.33
C GLY A 123 17.28 -8.93 -12.19
N ILE A 124 17.49 -7.78 -12.83
CA ILE A 124 18.73 -6.98 -12.62
C ILE A 124 18.87 -6.52 -11.16
N TYR A 125 17.77 -6.48 -10.40
CA TYR A 125 17.74 -6.14 -8.99
C TYR A 125 17.56 -7.36 -8.07
N LYS A 126 17.67 -8.60 -8.60
CA LYS A 126 17.42 -9.85 -7.87
C LYS A 126 18.18 -9.95 -6.54
N SER A 127 19.38 -9.36 -6.45
CA SER A 127 20.17 -9.35 -5.22
C SER A 127 19.47 -8.64 -4.04
N LYS A 128 18.50 -7.75 -4.33
CA LYS A 128 17.66 -7.04 -3.36
C LYS A 128 16.23 -7.56 -3.29
N THR A 129 15.87 -8.56 -4.10
CA THR A 129 14.50 -9.05 -4.22
C THR A 129 14.21 -10.18 -3.23
N TYR A 130 13.10 -10.04 -2.53
CA TYR A 130 12.50 -11.02 -1.63
C TYR A 130 11.11 -11.39 -2.19
N PRO A 131 10.98 -12.55 -2.85
CA PRO A 131 9.75 -12.93 -3.50
C PRO A 131 8.81 -13.72 -2.59
N ALA A 132 7.51 -13.53 -2.79
CA ALA A 132 6.47 -14.50 -2.47
C ALA A 132 6.09 -15.26 -3.76
N ALA A 133 5.52 -16.46 -3.61
CA ALA A 133 4.96 -17.21 -4.73
C ALA A 133 3.48 -16.87 -4.93
N GLY A 134 3.08 -16.63 -6.18
CA GLY A 134 1.70 -16.53 -6.64
C GLY A 134 1.22 -17.82 -7.28
N ASN A 135 -0.02 -17.81 -7.80
CA ASN A 135 -0.62 -19.01 -8.37
C ASN A 135 0.00 -19.38 -9.72
N HIS A 136 0.51 -18.41 -10.48
CA HIS A 136 1.17 -18.71 -11.75
C HIS A 136 2.51 -19.43 -11.57
N GLU A 137 3.21 -19.23 -10.44
CA GLU A 137 4.40 -20.01 -10.14
C GLU A 137 4.10 -21.52 -10.07
N TYR A 138 2.93 -21.90 -9.55
CA TYR A 138 2.49 -23.29 -9.39
C TYR A 138 1.89 -23.93 -10.65
N ASN A 139 1.68 -23.17 -11.74
CA ASN A 139 1.43 -23.76 -13.05
C ASN A 139 2.65 -24.53 -13.59
N THR A 140 3.82 -24.35 -12.97
CA THR A 140 4.96 -25.26 -13.07
C THR A 140 4.96 -26.18 -11.84
N PRO A 141 5.07 -27.52 -11.99
CA PRO A 141 5.01 -28.45 -10.87
C PRO A 141 5.93 -28.04 -9.71
N TRP A 142 5.34 -27.95 -8.52
CA TRP A 142 6.01 -27.59 -7.26
C TRP A 142 6.67 -26.20 -7.26
N ALA A 143 6.26 -25.32 -8.17
CA ALA A 143 6.92 -24.03 -8.43
C ALA A 143 8.44 -24.18 -8.67
N SER A 144 8.85 -25.29 -9.30
CA SER A 144 10.27 -25.65 -9.40
C SER A 144 11.12 -24.62 -10.15
N GLY A 145 10.59 -23.95 -11.17
CA GLY A 145 11.32 -22.89 -11.87
C GLY A 145 11.50 -21.62 -11.04
N TYR A 146 10.46 -21.20 -10.30
CA TYR A 146 10.53 -20.13 -9.30
C TYR A 146 11.62 -20.36 -8.25
N PHE A 147 11.61 -21.54 -7.61
CA PHE A 147 12.63 -21.86 -6.61
C PHE A 147 14.02 -21.94 -7.23
N SER A 148 14.17 -22.54 -8.41
CA SER A 148 15.46 -22.62 -9.10
C SER A 148 16.05 -21.23 -9.42
N TYR A 149 15.19 -20.28 -9.81
CA TYR A 149 15.59 -18.92 -10.17
C TYR A 149 16.01 -18.08 -8.94
N PHE A 150 15.19 -18.07 -7.88
CA PHE A 150 15.42 -17.22 -6.71
C PHE A 150 16.33 -17.84 -5.65
N ASN A 151 16.42 -19.17 -5.58
CA ASN A 151 17.37 -19.86 -4.70
C ASN A 151 18.68 -20.22 -5.41
N GLU A 152 18.83 -19.86 -6.68
CA GLU A 152 20.07 -20.05 -7.45
C GLU A 152 20.55 -21.51 -7.45
N GLY A 153 19.60 -22.44 -7.60
CA GLY A 153 19.84 -23.88 -7.59
C GLY A 153 20.06 -24.49 -6.19
N GLN A 154 20.04 -23.70 -5.12
CA GLN A 154 20.15 -24.20 -3.74
C GLN A 154 18.81 -24.73 -3.22
N THR A 155 18.85 -25.46 -2.11
CA THR A 155 17.64 -25.99 -1.44
C THR A 155 16.86 -24.93 -0.65
N SER A 156 17.48 -23.77 -0.40
CA SER A 156 16.87 -22.61 0.25
C SER A 156 17.62 -21.34 -0.17
N GLY A 157 16.94 -20.20 -0.16
CA GLY A 157 17.49 -18.91 -0.59
C GLY A 157 16.49 -17.78 -0.42
N ARG A 158 16.46 -16.83 -1.36
CA ARG A 158 15.55 -15.67 -1.29
C ARG A 158 14.08 -16.06 -1.27
N ALA A 159 13.72 -17.19 -1.87
CA ALA A 159 12.34 -17.71 -1.89
C ALA A 159 12.02 -18.63 -0.70
N GLY A 160 12.87 -18.69 0.33
CA GLY A 160 12.74 -19.65 1.42
C GLY A 160 13.17 -21.06 1.00
N GLU A 161 12.89 -22.06 1.85
CA GLU A 161 13.15 -23.47 1.53
C GLU A 161 12.29 -23.93 0.34
N ASN A 162 12.88 -24.72 -0.56
CA ASN A 162 12.19 -25.28 -1.71
C ASN A 162 10.91 -26.00 -1.28
N ARG A 163 9.84 -25.84 -2.05
CA ARG A 163 8.49 -26.38 -1.79
C ARG A 163 7.73 -25.73 -0.63
N LYS A 164 8.35 -24.85 0.17
CA LYS A 164 7.67 -24.11 1.24
C LYS A 164 7.28 -22.72 0.79
N GLY A 165 8.24 -21.91 0.35
CA GLY A 165 7.94 -20.56 -0.16
C GLY A 165 7.53 -19.53 0.90
N TYR A 166 7.78 -19.80 2.18
CA TYR A 166 7.56 -18.88 3.30
C TYR A 166 8.85 -18.73 4.13
N TYR A 167 9.10 -17.52 4.63
CA TYR A 167 10.31 -17.16 5.37
C TYR A 167 10.11 -15.81 6.07
N SER A 168 11.04 -15.44 6.94
CA SER A 168 11.07 -14.13 7.57
C SER A 168 12.47 -13.53 7.51
N LEU A 169 12.54 -12.21 7.64
CA LEU A 169 13.78 -11.47 7.82
C LEU A 169 13.50 -10.20 8.62
N ASP A 170 14.55 -9.63 9.19
CA ASP A 170 14.48 -8.33 9.84
C ASP A 170 15.15 -7.28 8.93
N ILE A 171 14.46 -6.17 8.72
CA ILE A 171 14.94 -5.01 7.95
C ILE A 171 14.80 -3.78 8.84
N GLY A 172 15.92 -3.28 9.36
CA GLY A 172 15.89 -2.27 10.42
C GLY A 172 15.13 -2.82 11.64
N GLU A 173 14.18 -2.04 12.16
CA GLU A 173 13.35 -2.38 13.31
C GLU A 173 12.05 -3.13 12.93
N TRP A 174 11.98 -3.67 11.70
CA TRP A 174 10.79 -4.32 11.15
C TRP A 174 11.02 -5.80 10.90
N ARG A 175 10.12 -6.62 11.44
CA ARG A 175 9.96 -8.02 11.05
C ARG A 175 9.19 -8.08 9.73
N ILE A 176 9.81 -8.62 8.70
CA ILE A 176 9.21 -8.86 7.40
C ILE A 176 8.94 -10.36 7.24
N ILE A 177 7.70 -10.73 6.89
CA ILE A 177 7.26 -12.12 6.79
C ILE A 177 6.68 -12.37 5.40
N ALA A 178 7.33 -13.25 4.63
CA ALA A 178 6.77 -13.79 3.39
C ALA A 178 5.95 -15.04 3.69
N LEU A 179 4.69 -15.06 3.27
CA LEU A 179 3.80 -16.21 3.37
C LEU A 179 3.46 -16.76 1.98
N ASN A 180 3.18 -18.05 1.92
CA ASN A 180 2.73 -18.73 0.73
C ASN A 180 1.22 -19.04 0.83
N SER A 181 0.44 -18.25 0.09
CA SER A 181 -1.02 -18.35 0.05
C SER A 181 -1.55 -19.42 -0.92
N ASN A 182 -0.68 -20.20 -1.57
CA ASN A 182 -1.09 -21.34 -2.41
C ASN A 182 -1.38 -22.57 -1.54
N CYS A 183 -2.33 -22.44 -0.61
CA CYS A 183 -2.49 -23.33 0.53
C CYS A 183 -2.58 -24.82 0.17
N GLN A 184 -3.19 -25.15 -0.97
CA GLN A 184 -3.31 -26.54 -1.43
C GLN A 184 -1.97 -27.15 -1.87
N GLU A 185 -1.03 -26.31 -2.30
CA GLU A 185 0.29 -26.71 -2.80
C GLU A 185 1.32 -26.91 -1.68
N VAL A 186 1.08 -26.31 -0.51
CA VAL A 186 2.08 -26.24 0.59
C VAL A 186 1.62 -26.88 1.91
N GLY A 187 0.67 -27.80 1.83
CA GLY A 187 0.20 -28.55 3.02
C GLY A 187 -0.78 -27.78 3.91
N GLY A 188 -1.36 -26.69 3.41
CA GLY A 188 -2.39 -25.89 4.06
C GLY A 188 -1.89 -24.56 4.63
N CYS A 189 -2.86 -23.74 5.04
CA CYS A 189 -2.62 -22.44 5.71
C CYS A 189 -3.34 -22.34 7.07
N GLY A 190 -4.18 -23.32 7.43
CA GLY A 190 -4.87 -23.36 8.71
C GLY A 190 -3.98 -23.79 9.87
N GLU A 191 -4.52 -23.78 11.09
CA GLU A 191 -3.78 -23.98 12.35
C GLU A 191 -2.93 -25.26 12.43
N ASN A 192 -3.35 -26.30 11.71
CA ASN A 192 -2.66 -27.59 11.69
C ASN A 192 -1.50 -27.65 10.68
N SER A 193 -1.40 -26.69 9.75
CA SER A 193 -0.33 -26.63 8.75
C SER A 193 1.01 -26.27 9.37
N ASP A 194 2.10 -26.76 8.77
CA ASP A 194 3.45 -26.43 9.22
C ASP A 194 3.74 -24.93 9.06
N GLN A 195 3.23 -24.31 8.00
CA GLN A 195 3.37 -22.88 7.77
C GLN A 195 2.70 -22.04 8.87
N TYR A 196 1.48 -22.37 9.29
CA TYR A 196 0.80 -21.63 10.36
C TYR A 196 1.54 -21.78 11.70
N LYS A 197 1.96 -23.00 12.04
CA LYS A 197 2.73 -23.26 13.28
C LYS A 197 4.05 -22.48 13.29
N TRP A 198 4.74 -22.47 12.15
CA TRP A 198 5.95 -21.66 11.95
C TRP A 198 5.66 -20.16 12.09
N LEU A 199 4.59 -19.65 11.48
CA LEU A 199 4.19 -18.24 11.60
C LEU A 199 3.91 -17.85 13.05
N LYS A 200 3.18 -18.69 13.78
CA LYS A 200 2.88 -18.47 15.21
C LYS A 200 4.15 -18.39 16.05
N GLN A 201 5.09 -19.30 15.82
CA GLN A 201 6.38 -19.25 16.49
C GLN A 201 7.16 -17.98 16.13
N ASN A 202 7.22 -17.64 14.84
CA ASN A 202 7.92 -16.46 14.35
C ASN A 202 7.40 -15.15 14.98
N LEU A 203 6.08 -15.02 15.10
CA LEU A 203 5.42 -13.87 15.73
C LEU A 203 5.61 -13.86 17.25
N THR A 204 5.58 -15.02 17.91
CA THR A 204 5.81 -15.12 19.36
C THR A 204 7.24 -14.74 19.74
N GLU A 205 8.21 -15.08 18.89
CA GLU A 205 9.63 -14.78 19.10
C GLU A 205 10.04 -13.40 18.55
N ASN A 206 9.10 -12.64 17.96
CA ASN A 206 9.40 -11.35 17.37
C ASN A 206 9.71 -10.29 18.43
N GLN A 207 10.86 -9.62 18.29
CA GLN A 207 11.29 -8.51 19.14
C GLN A 207 11.31 -7.17 18.39
N SER A 208 10.97 -7.18 17.10
CA SER A 208 10.91 -5.98 16.26
C SER A 208 9.75 -5.08 16.68
N SER A 209 9.93 -3.76 16.56
CA SER A 209 8.89 -2.78 16.84
C SER A 209 7.66 -2.93 15.94
N CYS A 210 7.87 -3.38 14.72
CA CYS A 210 6.83 -3.47 13.70
C CYS A 210 6.87 -4.80 12.95
N THR A 211 5.74 -5.21 12.41
CA THR A 211 5.58 -6.40 11.58
C THR A 211 4.89 -6.06 10.27
N LEU A 212 5.55 -6.36 9.16
CA LEU A 212 4.97 -6.38 7.82
C LEU A 212 4.93 -7.82 7.32
N ALA A 213 3.76 -8.27 6.88
CA ALA A 213 3.61 -9.53 6.18
C ALA A 213 3.28 -9.31 4.70
N PHE A 214 3.69 -10.22 3.82
CA PHE A 214 3.33 -10.17 2.42
C PHE A 214 3.14 -11.56 1.83
N TRP A 215 2.17 -11.68 0.93
CA TRP A 215 1.86 -12.91 0.17
C TRP A 215 1.02 -12.56 -1.05
N HIS A 216 0.68 -13.53 -1.90
CA HIS A 216 0.06 -13.21 -3.18
C HIS A 216 -1.44 -12.86 -3.10
N HIS A 217 -2.30 -13.78 -2.63
CA HIS A 217 -3.76 -13.62 -2.68
C HIS A 217 -4.31 -12.69 -1.58
N PRO A 218 -4.92 -11.54 -1.90
CA PRO A 218 -5.36 -10.58 -0.88
C PRO A 218 -6.50 -11.12 -0.01
N HIS A 219 -6.51 -10.71 1.26
CA HIS A 219 -7.61 -11.06 2.18
C HIS A 219 -8.85 -10.21 1.91
N PHE A 220 -8.67 -8.90 1.74
CA PHE A 220 -9.70 -7.97 1.27
C PHE A 220 -9.40 -7.50 -0.14
N SER A 221 -10.40 -7.43 -1.00
CA SER A 221 -10.21 -6.94 -2.37
C SER A 221 -11.47 -6.30 -2.91
N SER A 222 -11.30 -5.27 -3.74
CA SER A 222 -12.31 -4.73 -4.67
C SER A 222 -12.07 -5.17 -6.11
N GLY A 223 -11.04 -5.98 -6.34
CA GLY A 223 -10.58 -6.44 -7.63
C GLY A 223 -11.48 -7.46 -8.31
N ARG A 224 -11.02 -7.94 -9.46
CA ARG A 224 -11.73 -8.94 -10.28
C ARG A 224 -12.00 -10.21 -9.48
N TYR A 225 -11.09 -10.56 -8.58
CA TYR A 225 -11.15 -11.76 -7.75
C TYR A 225 -11.71 -11.50 -6.35
N ALA A 226 -12.34 -10.35 -6.10
CA ALA A 226 -12.97 -10.03 -4.81
C ALA A 226 -14.04 -11.05 -4.37
N ASN A 227 -14.64 -11.78 -5.31
CA ASN A 227 -15.60 -12.85 -5.03
C ASN A 227 -14.98 -14.25 -4.98
N ASP A 228 -13.67 -14.39 -5.20
CA ASP A 228 -12.94 -15.63 -4.97
C ASP A 228 -12.76 -15.84 -3.46
N LYS A 229 -13.86 -16.24 -2.84
CA LYS A 229 -13.88 -16.56 -1.42
C LYS A 229 -12.99 -17.74 -1.09
N ALA A 230 -12.68 -18.63 -2.04
CA ALA A 230 -11.88 -19.81 -1.72
C ALA A 230 -10.45 -19.40 -1.34
N SER A 231 -9.80 -18.56 -2.14
CA SER A 231 -8.42 -18.11 -1.89
C SER A 231 -8.32 -17.22 -0.63
N ALA A 232 -9.28 -16.30 -0.44
CA ALA A 232 -9.33 -15.46 0.76
C ALA A 232 -9.66 -16.24 2.05
N GLN A 233 -10.55 -17.24 1.98
CA GLN A 233 -10.90 -18.07 3.14
C GLN A 233 -9.77 -19.01 3.55
N LEU A 234 -9.05 -19.58 2.58
CA LEU A 234 -7.94 -20.50 2.89
C LEU A 234 -6.80 -19.79 3.63
N SER A 235 -6.55 -18.52 3.32
CA SER A 235 -5.51 -17.70 3.96
C SER A 235 -5.98 -16.85 5.14
N ALA A 236 -7.30 -16.81 5.43
CA ALA A 236 -7.87 -16.08 6.57
C ALA A 236 -7.19 -16.37 7.92
N PRO A 237 -6.77 -17.61 8.25
CA PRO A 237 -6.07 -17.89 9.49
C PRO A 237 -4.77 -17.08 9.67
N PHE A 238 -4.08 -16.72 8.57
CA PHE A 238 -2.89 -15.86 8.65
C PHE A 238 -3.26 -14.46 9.14
N TRP A 239 -4.32 -13.88 8.59
CA TRP A 239 -4.79 -12.55 9.01
C TRP A 239 -5.21 -12.53 10.48
N GLU A 240 -5.95 -13.56 10.92
CA GLU A 240 -6.34 -13.71 12.33
C GLU A 240 -5.14 -13.76 13.26
N LEU A 241 -4.14 -14.59 12.92
CA LEU A 241 -2.94 -14.74 13.74
C LEU A 241 -2.08 -13.47 13.75
N LEU A 242 -1.93 -12.80 12.61
CA LEU A 242 -1.24 -11.52 12.49
C LEU A 242 -1.94 -10.44 13.31
N SER A 243 -3.27 -10.39 13.29
CA SER A 243 -4.08 -9.45 14.08
C SER A 243 -3.91 -9.68 15.58
N GLN A 244 -3.90 -10.94 16.03
CA GLN A 244 -3.63 -11.30 17.43
C GLN A 244 -2.25 -10.86 17.90
N HIS A 245 -1.27 -10.79 16.99
CA HIS A 245 0.10 -10.33 17.27
C HIS A 245 0.33 -8.89 16.81
N LYS A 246 -0.74 -8.12 16.58
CA LYS A 246 -0.68 -6.69 16.26
C LYS A 246 0.20 -6.35 15.05
N ALA A 247 0.15 -7.16 13.98
CA ALA A 247 0.86 -6.79 12.75
C ALA A 247 0.36 -5.47 12.17
N ASP A 248 1.21 -4.77 11.41
CA ASP A 248 0.95 -3.38 11.01
C ASP A 248 0.49 -3.27 9.57
N VAL A 249 1.18 -3.99 8.69
CA VAL A 249 1.04 -3.87 7.24
C VAL A 249 0.98 -5.25 6.61
N VAL A 250 0.03 -5.43 5.70
CA VAL A 250 -0.06 -6.57 4.79
C VAL A 250 0.03 -6.09 3.36
N LEU A 251 0.90 -6.71 2.57
CA LEU A 251 1.05 -6.44 1.14
C LEU A 251 0.66 -7.65 0.28
N ASN A 252 -0.12 -7.41 -0.76
CA ASN A 252 -0.60 -8.44 -1.69
C ASN A 252 -0.47 -8.05 -3.17
N GLY A 253 -0.58 -9.04 -4.05
CA GLY A 253 -0.69 -8.87 -5.51
C GLY A 253 -2.04 -9.43 -6.00
N HIS A 254 -1.99 -10.26 -7.04
CA HIS A 254 -3.07 -11.07 -7.63
C HIS A 254 -4.17 -10.28 -8.34
N ASP A 255 -4.79 -9.32 -7.64
CA ASP A 255 -5.70 -8.39 -8.27
C ASP A 255 -4.90 -7.29 -8.96
N HIS A 256 -5.07 -7.20 -10.29
CA HIS A 256 -4.28 -6.32 -11.14
C HIS A 256 -4.71 -4.84 -11.04
N LEU A 257 -4.48 -4.26 -9.87
CA LEU A 257 -4.77 -2.89 -9.50
C LEU A 257 -3.93 -2.49 -8.28
N TYR A 258 -3.89 -1.19 -7.99
CA TYR A 258 -3.47 -0.69 -6.69
C TYR A 258 -4.69 -0.42 -5.83
N GLU A 259 -4.71 -0.94 -4.61
CA GLU A 259 -5.73 -0.62 -3.62
C GLU A 259 -5.12 -0.50 -2.23
N ARG A 260 -5.43 0.61 -1.57
CA ARG A 260 -5.13 0.82 -0.15
C ARG A 260 -6.43 0.77 0.64
N PHE A 261 -6.39 0.01 1.72
CA PHE A 261 -7.44 -0.06 2.71
C PHE A 261 -7.11 0.81 3.93
N SER A 262 -8.15 1.17 4.69
CA SER A 262 -7.98 1.61 6.08
C SER A 262 -7.31 0.51 6.91
N THR A 263 -7.00 0.76 8.18
CA THR A 263 -6.65 -0.32 9.10
C THR A 263 -7.91 -1.14 9.40
N LEU A 264 -7.84 -2.47 9.27
CA LEU A 264 -9.00 -3.36 9.31
C LEU A 264 -8.86 -4.43 10.38
N ASN A 265 -9.99 -4.76 11.02
CA ASN A 265 -10.15 -5.98 11.81
C ASN A 265 -10.23 -7.22 10.89
N THR A 266 -10.27 -8.40 11.50
CA THR A 266 -10.43 -9.71 10.81
C THR A 266 -11.71 -9.80 9.96
N ASP A 267 -12.75 -9.06 10.30
CA ASP A 267 -14.01 -9.03 9.56
C ASP A 267 -14.08 -7.94 8.47
N GLY A 268 -12.99 -7.19 8.27
CA GLY A 268 -12.93 -6.10 7.29
C GLY A 268 -13.56 -4.79 7.77
N THR A 269 -13.92 -4.67 9.05
CA THR A 269 -14.37 -3.41 9.62
C THR A 269 -13.19 -2.49 9.95
N PRO A 270 -13.30 -1.16 9.68
CA PRO A 270 -12.26 -0.21 10.07
C PRO A 270 -11.99 -0.20 11.58
N SER A 271 -10.72 -0.21 11.96
CA SER A 271 -10.28 -0.22 13.36
C SER A 271 -8.90 0.38 13.50
N ALA A 272 -8.69 1.27 14.48
CA ALA A 272 -7.39 1.89 14.72
C ALA A 272 -6.30 0.88 15.15
N ALA A 273 -6.70 -0.26 15.73
CA ALA A 273 -5.81 -1.36 16.11
C ALA A 273 -5.73 -2.47 15.05
N GLY A 274 -6.34 -2.25 13.88
CA GLY A 274 -6.33 -3.20 12.77
C GLY A 274 -5.04 -3.15 11.96
N ILE A 275 -4.97 -4.03 10.96
CA ILE A 275 -3.84 -4.10 10.04
C ILE A 275 -4.16 -3.27 8.79
N ARG A 276 -3.20 -2.50 8.27
CA ARG A 276 -3.36 -1.84 6.97
C ARG A 276 -3.01 -2.81 5.84
N GLN A 277 -3.92 -2.97 4.87
CA GLN A 277 -3.66 -3.76 3.66
C GLN A 277 -3.38 -2.86 2.44
N PHE A 278 -2.41 -3.28 1.63
CA PHE A 278 -2.22 -2.79 0.27
C PHE A 278 -2.24 -3.96 -0.71
N THR A 279 -3.04 -3.84 -1.76
CA THR A 279 -2.95 -4.67 -2.96
C THR A 279 -2.18 -3.89 -4.01
N VAL A 280 -1.10 -4.46 -4.55
CA VAL A 280 -0.16 -3.82 -5.47
C VAL A 280 0.13 -4.74 -6.65
N GLY A 281 -0.92 -5.26 -7.31
CA GLY A 281 -0.81 -6.09 -8.51
C GLY A 281 -0.57 -5.28 -9.78
N THR A 282 0.30 -4.29 -9.70
CA THR A 282 0.53 -3.29 -10.75
C THR A 282 1.94 -3.41 -11.35
N GLY A 283 2.58 -4.57 -11.17
CA GLY A 283 3.96 -4.82 -11.54
C GLY A 283 4.21 -4.85 -13.04
N GLY A 284 3.25 -5.29 -13.85
CA GLY A 284 3.37 -5.12 -15.30
C GLY A 284 2.48 -5.96 -16.20
N LYS A 285 1.94 -7.11 -15.79
CA LYS A 285 1.26 -8.04 -16.73
C LYS A 285 0.13 -7.37 -17.50
N SER A 286 -0.89 -6.91 -16.78
CA SER A 286 -2.08 -6.26 -17.32
C SER A 286 -2.81 -5.52 -16.19
N LEU A 287 -3.83 -4.73 -16.50
CA LEU A 287 -4.73 -4.14 -15.50
C LEU A 287 -6.19 -4.46 -15.83
N TYR A 288 -7.03 -4.55 -14.80
CA TYR A 288 -8.47 -4.76 -14.96
C TYR A 288 -9.27 -3.62 -14.35
N LYS A 289 -10.18 -3.04 -15.13
CA LYS A 289 -11.10 -2.01 -14.64
C LYS A 289 -12.04 -2.55 -13.58
N GLN A 290 -12.21 -1.79 -12.50
CA GLN A 290 -13.07 -2.14 -11.37
C GLN A 290 -14.03 -1.02 -11.01
N THR A 291 -15.27 -1.40 -10.72
CA THR A 291 -16.33 -0.47 -10.28
C THR A 291 -16.82 -0.76 -8.87
N ALA A 292 -16.71 -2.02 -8.40
CA ALA A 292 -17.06 -2.39 -7.04
C ALA A 292 -16.01 -1.85 -6.07
N LYS A 293 -16.45 -1.50 -4.86
CA LYS A 293 -15.56 -1.08 -3.78
C LYS A 293 -15.96 -1.79 -2.50
N ASN A 294 -14.98 -2.43 -1.88
CA ASN A 294 -15.08 -2.92 -0.53
C ASN A 294 -15.23 -1.74 0.44
N PRO A 295 -16.07 -1.83 1.50
CA PRO A 295 -16.26 -0.74 2.46
C PRO A 295 -14.96 -0.19 3.10
N GLY A 296 -13.93 -1.02 3.26
CA GLY A 296 -12.64 -0.59 3.82
C GLY A 296 -11.69 0.08 2.82
N SER A 297 -12.05 0.15 1.53
CA SER A 297 -11.21 0.72 0.47
C SER A 297 -11.13 2.24 0.57
N GLU A 298 -9.92 2.78 0.75
CA GLU A 298 -9.68 4.23 0.85
C GLU A 298 -9.18 4.82 -0.48
N ARG A 299 -8.43 4.04 -1.26
CA ARG A 299 -7.90 4.45 -2.55
C ARG A 299 -7.77 3.24 -3.46
N MET A 300 -8.25 3.38 -4.70
CA MET A 300 -8.11 2.36 -5.75
C MET A 300 -7.67 3.03 -7.04
N ILE A 301 -6.68 2.45 -7.72
CA ILE A 301 -6.14 2.88 -9.01
C ILE A 301 -6.05 1.63 -9.88
N ASP A 302 -6.83 1.59 -10.97
CA ASP A 302 -7.00 0.40 -11.82
C ASP A 302 -6.51 0.62 -13.26
N ASP A 303 -5.78 1.71 -13.49
CA ASP A 303 -5.42 2.20 -14.82
C ASP A 303 -4.01 2.76 -14.92
N ARG A 304 -3.19 2.54 -13.88
CA ARG A 304 -1.78 2.92 -13.86
C ARG A 304 -0.97 1.77 -13.28
N PHE A 305 0.04 1.36 -14.03
CA PHE A 305 1.12 0.53 -13.50
C PHE A 305 2.01 1.36 -12.60
N GLY A 306 2.62 0.72 -11.62
CA GLY A 306 3.42 1.40 -10.63
C GLY A 306 3.94 0.45 -9.56
N VAL A 307 4.55 1.04 -8.54
CA VAL A 307 5.09 0.31 -7.39
C VAL A 307 4.76 1.07 -6.11
N LEU A 308 4.60 0.33 -5.02
CA LEU A 308 4.47 0.92 -3.68
C LEU A 308 5.87 1.10 -3.09
N SER A 309 6.24 2.32 -2.74
CA SER A 309 7.42 2.62 -1.92
C SER A 309 7.00 2.79 -0.47
N LEU A 310 7.69 2.10 0.44
CA LEU A 310 7.55 2.19 1.88
C LEU A 310 8.88 2.64 2.50
N ASP A 311 8.86 3.78 3.14
CA ASP A 311 9.96 4.29 3.95
C ASP A 311 9.70 3.89 5.40
N LEU A 312 10.47 2.93 5.91
CA LEU A 312 10.35 2.37 7.26
C LEU A 312 11.33 3.06 8.22
N SER A 313 10.86 3.45 9.40
CA SER A 313 11.69 4.13 10.40
C SER A 313 11.13 3.93 11.81
N GLY A 314 11.83 3.16 12.65
CA GLY A 314 11.36 2.85 14.01
C GLY A 314 9.93 2.30 13.98
N GLU A 315 9.04 2.91 14.78
CA GLU A 315 7.61 2.57 14.91
C GLU A 315 6.71 3.23 13.85
N ALA A 316 7.27 3.71 12.74
CA ALA A 316 6.53 4.45 11.72
C ALA A 316 6.88 4.01 10.31
N TYR A 317 5.93 4.25 9.40
CA TYR A 317 6.15 4.07 7.97
C TYR A 317 5.48 5.19 7.17
N LYS A 318 6.09 5.54 6.05
CA LYS A 318 5.49 6.41 5.03
C LYS A 318 5.33 5.62 3.74
N TRP A 319 4.20 5.75 3.06
CA TRP A 319 3.97 5.11 1.78
C TRP A 319 3.79 6.11 0.65
N GLN A 320 4.17 5.69 -0.56
CA GLN A 320 3.88 6.36 -1.82
C GLN A 320 3.61 5.31 -2.90
N PHE A 321 2.47 5.40 -3.58
CA PHE A 321 2.28 4.67 -4.83
C PHE A 321 2.80 5.52 -5.99
N VAL A 322 3.83 5.04 -6.66
CA VAL A 322 4.55 5.74 -7.72
C VAL A 322 4.25 5.05 -9.05
N ALA A 323 3.57 5.77 -9.94
CA ALA A 323 3.23 5.27 -11.27
C ALA A 323 4.46 5.25 -12.20
N THR A 324 4.37 4.53 -13.33
CA THR A 324 5.47 4.41 -14.31
C THR A 324 5.92 5.73 -14.95
N GLY A 325 5.09 6.80 -14.90
CA GLY A 325 5.48 8.16 -15.28
C GLY A 325 6.28 8.92 -14.21
N GLY A 326 6.46 8.32 -13.03
CA GLY A 326 7.10 8.93 -11.86
C GLY A 326 6.16 9.75 -10.98
N GLU A 327 4.87 9.83 -11.32
CA GLU A 327 3.89 10.55 -10.50
C GLU A 327 3.56 9.77 -9.23
N ILE A 328 3.43 10.49 -8.11
CA ILE A 328 2.89 9.94 -6.86
C ILE A 328 1.37 10.10 -6.90
N LEU A 329 0.64 8.99 -6.97
CA LEU A 329 -0.83 8.99 -7.12
C LEU A 329 -1.57 8.66 -5.82
N ASP A 330 -0.85 8.21 -4.80
CA ASP A 330 -1.32 8.03 -3.43
C ASP A 330 -0.14 8.12 -2.47
N SER A 331 -0.36 8.64 -1.26
CA SER A 331 0.68 8.71 -0.23
C SER A 331 0.07 8.93 1.15
N GLY A 332 0.83 8.56 2.19
CA GLY A 332 0.48 8.85 3.57
C GLY A 332 1.50 8.29 4.55
N THR A 333 1.11 8.28 5.83
CA THR A 333 1.94 7.81 6.94
C THR A 333 1.13 6.94 7.88
N GLY A 334 1.79 5.97 8.52
CA GLY A 334 1.22 5.13 9.56
C GLY A 334 2.18 4.98 10.75
N GLN A 335 1.62 4.51 11.86
CA GLN A 335 2.35 4.10 13.05
C GLN A 335 2.10 2.62 13.26
N CYS A 336 3.04 1.95 13.93
CA CYS A 336 2.89 0.55 14.29
C CYS A 336 1.95 0.38 15.49
N ASN A 337 1.32 -0.77 15.58
CA ASN A 337 0.43 -1.18 16.64
C ASN A 337 1.27 -1.59 17.86
N THR A 338 1.34 -0.73 18.87
CA THR A 338 2.00 -1.00 20.16
C THR A 338 1.22 -1.97 21.04
#